data_AF-A0A1G8BNX8-F1
#
_entry.id   AF-A0A1G8BNX8-F1
#
_cell.length_a   1.000
_cell.length_b   1.000
_cell.length_c   1.000
_cell.angle_alpha   90.00
_cell.angle_beta   90.00
_cell.angle_gamma   90.00
#
_symmetry.space_group_name_H-M   'P 1'
#
loop_
_entity.id
_entity.type
_entity.pdbx_description
1 polymer ?
#
loop_
_entity_poly.entity_id
_entity_poly.type
_entity_poly.pdbx_seq_one_letter_code
_entity_poly.pdbx_strand_id
1 'polypeptide(L)'
;MAIGTKELMPVELATFDDERLVVELKRAKEELFNLRFQAATGQLESHGRVRAVKRDIARLYTVIRERELGISASPAPVETAADKKKSKKATEAEKAEES
;
A
#
# COMPACT_ATOMS: atom_id res chain seq x y z
N MET A 1 8.60 20.66 11.46
CA MET A 1 9.58 20.02 10.56
C MET A 1 9.09 18.61 10.22
N ALA A 2 8.72 18.36 8.96
CA ALA A 2 8.44 17.02 8.47
C ALA A 2 9.77 16.27 8.34
N ILE A 3 9.98 15.25 9.17
CA ILE A 3 11.10 14.32 9.06
C ILE A 3 10.56 13.11 8.30
N GLY A 4 11.03 12.91 7.07
CA GLY A 4 10.50 11.97 6.10
C GLY A 4 10.52 12.56 4.69
N THR A 5 10.33 11.74 3.65
CA THR A 5 10.04 12.25 2.31
C THR A 5 8.68 12.94 2.29
N LYS A 6 8.58 14.09 1.60
CA LYS A 6 7.32 14.84 1.48
C LYS A 6 6.21 13.98 0.85
N GLU A 7 6.60 13.13 -0.10
CA GLU A 7 5.73 12.21 -0.85
C GLU A 7 5.07 11.10 -0.01
N LEU A 8 5.58 10.84 1.21
CA LEU A 8 5.05 9.82 2.12
C LEU A 8 4.38 10.47 3.35
N MET A 9 3.85 11.68 3.18
CA MET A 9 3.01 12.31 4.18
C MET A 9 1.63 11.63 4.22
N PRO A 10 0.98 11.54 5.40
CA PRO A 10 -0.25 10.78 5.57
C PRO A 10 -1.39 11.25 4.65
N VAL A 11 -1.45 12.55 4.35
CA VAL A 11 -2.44 13.13 3.42
C VAL A 11 -2.25 12.60 2.00
N GLU A 12 -1.00 12.45 1.55
CA GLU A 12 -0.67 11.98 0.20
C GLU A 12 -0.84 10.47 0.11
N LEU A 13 -0.42 9.73 1.14
CA LEU A 13 -0.61 8.28 1.24
C LEU A 13 -2.09 7.86 1.21
N ALA A 14 -3.00 8.69 1.72
CA ALA A 14 -4.43 8.44 1.66
C ALA A 14 -4.96 8.36 0.22
N THR A 15 -4.29 9.02 -0.74
CA THR A 15 -4.68 9.06 -2.16
C THR A 15 -4.14 7.88 -2.98
N PHE A 16 -3.22 7.09 -2.43
CA PHE A 16 -2.61 5.97 -3.16
C PHE A 16 -3.48 4.71 -3.10
N ASP A 17 -3.40 3.88 -4.14
CA ASP A 17 -4.01 2.55 -4.14
C ASP A 17 -3.29 1.59 -3.18
N ASP A 18 -4.00 0.56 -2.72
CA ASP A 18 -3.46 -0.43 -1.78
C ASP A 18 -2.20 -1.14 -2.33
N GLU A 19 -2.21 -1.48 -3.63
CA GLU A 19 -1.06 -2.09 -4.30
C GLU A 19 0.15 -1.16 -4.30
N ARG A 20 -0.08 0.13 -4.56
CA ARG A 20 0.97 1.15 -4.58
C ARG A 20 1.58 1.35 -3.19
N LEU A 21 0.78 1.33 -2.13
CA LEU A 21 1.27 1.39 -0.74
C LEU A 21 2.22 0.23 -0.42
N VAL A 22 1.89 -0.99 -0.87
CA VAL A 22 2.74 -2.17 -0.65
C VAL A 22 4.05 -2.07 -1.43
N VAL A 23 4.02 -1.53 -2.65
CA VAL A 23 5.23 -1.30 -3.47
C VAL A 23 6.14 -0.28 -2.81
N GLU A 24 5.61 0.86 -2.37
CA GLU A 24 6.40 1.88 -1.67
C GLU A 24 6.97 1.36 -0.34
N LEU A 25 6.22 0.52 0.37
CA LEU A 25 6.70 -0.12 1.60
C LEU A 25 7.90 -1.04 1.33
N LYS A 26 7.89 -1.80 0.23
CA LYS A 26 9.04 -2.63 -0.17
C LYS A 26 10.26 -1.77 -0.49
N ARG A 27 10.08 -0.70 -1.28
CA ARG A 27 11.15 0.25 -1.63
C ARG A 27 11.78 0.89 -0.39
N ALA A 28 10.96 1.38 0.54
CA ALA A 28 11.43 1.99 1.78
C ALA A 28 12.20 1.00 2.67
N LYS A 29 11.83 -0.28 2.67
CA LYS A 29 12.57 -1.34 3.40
C LYS A 29 13.92 -1.65 2.76
N GLU A 30 13.99 -1.72 1.45
CA GLU A 30 15.24 -1.91 0.72
C GLU A 30 16.20 -0.73 0.96
N GLU A 31 15.69 0.49 0.93
CA GLU A 31 16.47 1.68 1.29
C GLU A 31 16.97 1.60 2.73
N LEU A 32 16.12 1.21 3.69
CA LEU A 32 16.54 1.04 5.08
C LEU A 32 17.62 -0.04 5.24
N PHE A 33 17.54 -1.14 4.48
CA PHE A 33 18.55 -2.18 4.48
C PHE A 33 19.90 -1.65 3.99
N ASN A 34 19.91 -0.94 2.86
CA ASN A 34 21.12 -0.32 2.30
C ASN A 34 21.73 0.70 3.26
N LEU A 35 20.91 1.56 3.87
CA LEU A 35 21.37 2.55 4.85
C LEU A 35 21.94 1.89 6.11
N ARG A 36 21.38 0.76 6.55
CA ARG A 36 21.93 0.00 7.69
C ARG A 36 23.25 -0.67 7.33
N PHE A 37 23.39 -1.15 6.10
CA PHE A 37 24.65 -1.70 5.61
C PHE A 37 25.74 -0.61 5.55
N GLN A 38 25.43 0.56 4.99
CA GLN A 38 26.33 1.72 4.96
C GLN A 38 26.68 2.23 6.37
N ALA A 39 25.72 2.19 7.30
CA ALA A 39 25.96 2.54 8.70
C ALA A 39 26.96 1.58 9.37
N ALA A 40 26.86 0.28 9.07
CA ALA A 40 27.77 -0.73 9.60
C ALA A 40 29.19 -0.61 9.02
N THR A 41 29.33 -0.19 7.76
CA THR A 41 30.64 0.06 7.15
C THR A 41 31.24 1.43 7.51
N GLY A 42 30.49 2.28 8.22
CA GLY A 42 30.93 3.62 8.61
C GLY A 42 30.98 4.64 7.46
N GLN A 43 30.42 4.30 6.29
CA GLN A 43 30.40 5.15 5.09
C GLN A 43 29.09 5.95 4.96
N LEU A 44 28.28 6.00 6.02
CA LEU A 44 26.99 6.67 5.97
C LEU A 44 27.14 8.19 6.08
N GLU A 45 26.88 8.90 4.98
CA GLU A 45 26.95 10.36 4.94
C GLU A 45 25.78 11.04 5.69
N SER A 46 24.58 10.44 5.67
CA SER A 46 23.36 11.03 6.22
C SER A 46 22.69 10.15 7.28
N HIS A 47 23.11 10.29 8.53
CA HIS A 47 22.47 9.64 9.68
C HIS A 47 20.99 10.03 9.86
N GLY A 48 20.62 11.26 9.46
CA GLY A 48 19.24 11.74 9.50
C GLY A 48 18.29 10.95 8.58
N ARG A 49 18.81 10.41 7.47
CA ARG A 49 18.02 9.64 6.50
C ARG A 49 17.49 8.34 7.09
N VAL A 50 18.28 7.65 7.93
CA VAL A 50 17.83 6.43 8.62
C VAL A 50 16.58 6.69 9.46
N ARG A 51 16.52 7.84 10.15
CA ARG A 51 15.35 8.21 10.96
C ARG A 51 14.16 8.61 10.11
N ALA A 52 14.39 9.27 8.97
CA ALA A 52 13.36 9.62 8.01
C ALA A 52 12.69 8.37 7.43
N VAL A 53 13.47 7.45 6.87
CA VAL A 53 12.96 6.20 6.26
C VAL A 53 12.20 5.34 7.26
N LYS A 54 12.68 5.24 8.51
CA LYS A 54 11.93 4.54 9.58
C LYS A 54 10.54 5.13 9.84
N ARG A 55 10.41 6.47 9.77
CA ARG A 55 9.12 7.13 9.95
C ARG A 55 8.21 6.94 8.75
N ASP A 56 8.77 6.97 7.55
CA ASP A 56 8.02 6.74 6.31
C ASP A 56 7.43 5.32 6.29
N ILE A 57 8.22 4.32 6.69
CA ILE A 57 7.72 2.93 6.87
C ILE A 57 6.58 2.88 7.90
N ALA A 58 6.74 3.56 9.04
CA ALA A 58 5.71 3.57 10.07
C ALA A 58 4.39 4.19 9.56
N ARG A 59 4.46 5.28 8.79
CA ARG A 59 3.29 5.93 8.18
C ARG A 59 2.60 5.04 7.15
N LEU A 60 3.36 4.34 6.32
CA LEU A 60 2.80 3.37 5.37
C LEU A 60 2.04 2.27 6.10
N TYR A 61 2.61 1.72 7.18
CA TYR A 61 1.93 0.72 8.00
C TYR A 61 0.67 1.24 8.69
N THR A 62 0.67 2.49 9.18
CA THR A 62 -0.54 3.05 9.81
C THR A 62 -1.67 3.16 8.80
N VAL A 63 -1.41 3.67 7.59
CA VAL A 63 -2.45 3.81 6.55
C VAL A 63 -3.00 2.44 6.11
N ILE A 64 -2.12 1.45 5.87
CA ILE A 64 -2.54 0.08 5.54
C ILE A 64 -3.43 -0.48 6.65
N ARG A 65 -3.03 -0.30 7.92
CA ARG A 65 -3.79 -0.80 9.06
C ARG A 65 -5.12 -0.10 9.26
N GLU A 66 -5.19 1.21 9.07
CA GLU A 66 -6.44 1.96 9.15
C GLU A 66 -7.43 1.52 8.05
N ARG A 67 -6.94 1.17 6.85
CA ARG A 67 -7.76 0.60 5.76
C ARG A 67 -8.27 -0.80 6.12
N GLU A 68 -7.42 -1.67 6.66
CA GLU A 68 -7.83 -2.99 7.16
C GLU A 68 -8.93 -2.90 8.23
N LEU A 69 -8.87 -1.87 9.08
CA LEU A 69 -9.84 -1.63 10.14
C LEU A 69 -11.06 -0.81 9.70
N GLY A 70 -11.10 -0.36 8.44
CA GLY A 70 -12.20 0.47 7.90
C GLY A 70 -12.31 1.87 8.54
N ILE A 71 -11.26 2.35 9.19
CA ILE A 71 -11.24 3.62 9.93
C ILE A 71 -11.04 4.80 8.98
N SER A 72 -10.23 4.64 7.93
CA SER A 72 -10.04 5.64 6.88
C SER A 72 -10.70 5.18 5.58
N ALA A 73 -11.53 6.06 5.01
CA ALA A 73 -12.18 5.83 3.73
C ALA A 73 -11.11 5.73 2.64
N SER A 74 -10.99 4.55 2.04
CA SER A 74 -10.40 4.40 0.71
C SER A 74 -11.07 5.44 -0.20
N PRO A 75 -10.33 6.27 -0.96
CA PRO A 75 -10.95 6.91 -2.11
C PRO A 75 -11.50 5.76 -2.95
N ALA A 76 -12.84 5.68 -2.98
CA ALA A 76 -13.56 4.57 -3.58
C ALA A 76 -12.91 4.20 -4.91
N PRO A 77 -12.71 2.90 -5.20
CA PRO A 77 -12.25 2.48 -6.51
C PRO A 77 -13.24 3.04 -7.53
N VAL A 78 -12.79 4.02 -8.30
CA VAL A 78 -13.48 4.43 -9.51
C VAL A 78 -13.38 3.21 -10.42
N GLU A 79 -14.51 2.52 -10.55
CA GLU A 79 -14.80 1.46 -11.52
C GLU A 79 -14.04 0.12 -11.39
N THR A 80 -14.62 -0.84 -10.65
CA THR A 80 -14.75 -2.24 -11.11
C THR A 80 -15.93 -2.94 -10.41
N ALA A 81 -17.14 -2.36 -10.53
CA ALA A 81 -18.38 -3.10 -10.32
C ALA A 81 -18.76 -3.88 -11.60
N ALA A 82 -17.89 -4.80 -12.02
CA ALA A 82 -18.18 -5.69 -13.15
C ALA A 82 -17.73 -7.14 -12.89
N ASP A 83 -17.71 -7.60 -11.63
CA ASP A 83 -17.48 -9.04 -11.36
C ASP A 83 -18.35 -9.58 -10.21
N LYS A 84 -19.65 -9.28 -10.27
CA LYS A 84 -20.70 -9.97 -9.48
C LYS A 84 -21.93 -10.38 -10.31
N LYS A 85 -21.80 -10.49 -11.64
CA LYS A 85 -22.90 -10.93 -12.54
C LYS A 85 -22.62 -12.23 -13.31
N LYS A 86 -21.53 -12.95 -13.03
CA LYS A 86 -21.18 -14.20 -13.75
C LYS A 86 -21.37 -15.51 -12.96
N SER A 87 -21.72 -15.48 -11.67
CA SER A 87 -21.90 -16.69 -10.85
C SER A 87 -23.37 -17.08 -10.56
N LYS A 88 -24.37 -16.40 -11.13
CA LYS A 88 -25.79 -16.77 -10.98
C LYS A 88 -26.55 -17.05 -12.28
N LYS A 89 -25.85 -17.12 -13.42
CA LYS A 89 -26.41 -17.44 -14.75
C LYS A 89 -25.72 -18.63 -15.41
N ALA A 90 -25.39 -19.66 -14.62
CA ALA A 90 -24.84 -20.93 -15.13
C ALA A 90 -25.51 -22.17 -14.52
N THR A 91 -26.59 -22.03 -13.74
CA THR A 91 -27.32 -23.17 -13.13
C THR A 91 -28.77 -23.30 -13.60
N GLU A 92 -29.20 -22.57 -14.63
CA GLU A 92 -30.59 -22.61 -15.13
C GLU A 92 -30.71 -22.88 -16.64
N ALA A 93 -29.61 -23.23 -17.32
CA ALA A 93 -29.60 -23.49 -18.76
C ALA A 93 -29.50 -24.97 -19.15
N GLU A 94 -29.59 -25.91 -18.20
CA GLU A 94 -29.50 -27.37 -18.47
C GLU A 94 -30.82 -28.12 -18.21
N LYS A 95 -31.97 -27.45 -18.28
CA LYS A 95 -33.28 -28.11 -18.04
C LYS A 95 -34.43 -27.74 -18.99
N ALA A 96 -34.13 -27.11 -20.13
CA ALA A 96 -35.17 -26.67 -21.08
C ALA A 96 -35.03 -27.23 -22.51
N GLU A 97 -34.16 -28.22 -22.74
CA GLU A 97 -33.99 -28.86 -24.06
C GLU A 97 -34.03 -30.39 -23.94
N GLU A 98 -35.08 -30.91 -23.28
CA GLU A 98 -35.55 -32.29 -23.49
C GLU A 98 -37.07 -32.30 -23.28
N SER A 99 -37.79 -31.76 -24.28
CA SER A 99 -39.24 -31.89 -24.48
C SER A 99 -39.52 -31.76 -25.97
#